data_AF-A0A4Z0EHS0-F1
#
_entry.id   AF-A0A4Z0EHS0-F1
#
_cell.length_a   1.000
_cell.length_b   1.000
_cell.length_c   1.000
_cell.angle_alpha   90.00
_cell.angle_beta   90.00
_cell.angle_gamma   90.00
#
_symmetry.space_group_name_H-M   'P 1'
#
loop_
_entity.id
_entity.type
_entity.pdbx_description
1 polymer ?
#
loop_
_entity_poly.entity_id
_entity_poly.type
_entity_poly.pdbx_seq_one_letter_code
_entity_poly.pdbx_strand_id
1 'polypeptide(L)'
;MWESITIEALYDKILLAEEEMRGEILRFWELIQIFPEKWQQLPYGQEGGGFWAVGLCGKQVIWYNDIEEGFNISDYDQYGLIKDYWCNQDALQYPVQQLLSIIKMGGEGFRRAGPPQEIA
;
A
#
# COMPACT_ATOMS: atom_id res chain seq x y z
N MET A 1 -21.38 3.97 8.75
CA MET A 1 -20.80 4.35 7.44
C MET A 1 -19.36 4.67 7.72
N TRP A 2 -18.44 3.94 7.09
CA TRP A 2 -17.01 4.23 7.21
C TRP A 2 -16.69 5.52 6.44
N GLU A 3 -15.85 6.36 7.04
CA GLU A 3 -15.39 7.61 6.44
C GLU A 3 -13.90 7.46 6.14
N SER A 4 -13.53 7.73 4.90
CA SER A 4 -12.13 7.67 4.48
C SER A 4 -11.30 8.70 5.23
N ILE A 5 -10.05 8.36 5.53
CA ILE A 5 -9.07 9.34 6.01
C ILE A 5 -8.94 10.50 5.00
N THR A 6 -8.76 11.72 5.51
CA THR A 6 -8.50 12.89 4.65
C THR A 6 -7.11 12.81 4.04
N ILE A 7 -6.89 13.54 2.95
CA ILE A 7 -5.58 13.57 2.29
C ILE A 7 -4.50 14.19 3.19
N GLU A 8 -4.85 15.17 4.03
CA GLU A 8 -3.95 15.80 4.99
C GLU A 8 -3.48 14.80 6.05
N ALA A 9 -4.41 14.05 6.65
CA ALA A 9 -4.06 13.05 7.66
C ALA A 9 -3.30 11.85 7.05
N LEU A 10 -3.51 11.54 5.77
CA LEU A 10 -2.66 10.60 5.04
C LEU A 10 -1.24 11.17 4.86
N TYR A 11 -1.10 12.44 4.50
CA TYR A 11 0.21 13.08 4.38
C TYR A 11 0.96 13.10 5.70
N ASP A 12 0.30 13.35 6.82
CA ASP A 12 0.93 13.26 8.15
C ASP A 12 1.54 11.87 8.38
N LYS A 13 0.84 10.80 7.99
CA LYS A 13 1.34 9.43 8.08
C LYS A 13 2.52 9.16 7.14
N ILE A 14 2.50 9.72 5.92
CA ILE A 14 3.61 9.60 4.96
C ILE A 14 4.84 10.32 5.50
N LEU A 15 4.70 11.56 5.96
CA LEU A 15 5.79 12.37 6.51
C LEU A 15 6.45 11.69 7.71
N LEU A 16 5.65 11.17 8.65
CA LEU A 16 6.16 10.41 9.79
C LEU A 16 6.97 9.18 9.37
N ALA A 17 6.56 8.49 8.31
CA ALA A 17 7.32 7.35 7.80
C ALA A 17 8.59 7.76 7.05
N GLU A 18 8.56 8.86 6.29
CA GLU A 18 9.74 9.41 5.62
C GLU A 18 10.83 9.83 6.64
N GLU A 19 10.43 10.32 7.82
CA GLU A 19 11.33 10.60 8.93
C GLU A 19 12.09 9.37 9.43
N GLU A 20 11.65 8.15 9.13
CA GLU A 20 12.34 6.90 9.48
C GLU A 20 13.15 6.32 8.31
N MET A 21 12.85 6.72 7.07
CA MET A 21 13.54 6.21 5.88
C MET A 21 14.90 6.88 5.69
N ARG A 22 15.93 6.08 5.41
CA ARG A 22 17.29 6.57 5.13
C ARG A 22 17.93 5.85 3.96
N GLY A 23 18.92 6.49 3.34
CA GLY A 23 19.76 5.87 2.33
C GLY A 23 18.98 5.39 1.12
N GLU A 24 19.11 4.10 0.79
CA GLU A 24 18.47 3.51 -0.39
C GLU A 24 16.96 3.38 -0.27
N ILE A 25 16.42 3.23 0.93
CA ILE A 25 14.97 3.12 1.15
C ILE A 25 14.31 4.46 0.79
N LEU A 26 14.87 5.57 1.29
CA LEU A 26 14.36 6.91 0.98
C LEU A 26 14.46 7.22 -0.52
N ARG A 27 15.62 6.98 -1.15
CA ARG A 27 15.79 7.20 -2.60
C ARG A 27 14.84 6.34 -3.44
N PHE A 28 14.54 5.13 -2.97
CA PHE A 28 13.59 4.26 -3.64
C PHE A 28 12.16 4.79 -3.48
N TRP A 29 11.77 5.21 -2.28
CA TRP A 29 10.48 5.86 -2.04
C TRP A 29 10.28 7.10 -2.91
N GLU A 30 11.27 8.00 -2.94
CA GLU A 30 11.27 9.21 -3.78
C GLU A 30 11.02 8.92 -5.27
N LEU A 31 11.45 7.75 -5.75
CA LEU A 31 11.29 7.33 -7.14
C LEU A 31 9.90 6.77 -7.43
N ILE A 32 9.28 6.06 -6.49
CA ILE A 32 8.04 5.31 -6.72
C ILE A 32 6.79 6.01 -6.21
N GLN A 33 6.94 7.00 -5.33
CA GLN A 33 5.81 7.73 -4.77
C GLN A 33 5.01 8.43 -5.87
N ILE A 34 3.70 8.44 -5.71
CA ILE A 34 2.77 9.19 -6.54
C ILE A 34 2.00 10.16 -5.66
N PHE A 35 1.35 11.14 -6.29
CA PHE A 35 0.34 11.91 -5.57
C PHE A 35 -0.76 10.93 -5.09
N PRO A 36 -1.24 11.01 -3.84
CA PRO A 36 -2.25 10.09 -3.36
C PRO A 36 -3.50 10.09 -4.24
N GLU A 37 -3.90 8.91 -4.70
CA GLU A 37 -5.04 8.71 -5.57
C GLU A 37 -5.99 7.66 -4.99
N LYS A 38 -7.30 7.86 -5.13
CA LYS A 38 -8.28 6.86 -4.71
C LYS A 38 -8.37 5.74 -5.74
N TRP A 39 -8.04 4.53 -5.30
CA TRP A 39 -8.11 3.30 -6.09
C TRP A 39 -9.19 2.38 -5.52
N GLN A 40 -9.94 1.73 -6.40
CA GLN A 40 -10.97 0.80 -5.98
C GLN A 40 -10.36 -0.56 -5.63
N GLN A 41 -10.82 -1.16 -4.55
CA GLN A 41 -10.58 -2.56 -4.22
C GLN A 41 -11.95 -3.22 -4.19
N LEU A 42 -12.14 -4.29 -4.96
CA LEU A 42 -13.39 -5.03 -4.97
C LEU A 42 -13.25 -6.29 -4.10
N PRO A 43 -14.19 -6.56 -3.18
CA PRO A 43 -15.49 -5.88 -3.00
C PRO A 43 -15.51 -4.72 -1.97
N TYR A 44 -14.44 -4.49 -1.18
CA TYR A 44 -14.55 -3.74 0.09
C TYR A 44 -14.37 -2.22 -0.01
N GLY A 45 -14.03 -1.67 -1.18
CA GLY A 45 -13.70 -0.25 -1.36
C GLY A 45 -14.85 0.67 -1.82
N GLN A 46 -16.07 0.16 -2.01
CA GLN A 46 -17.13 0.95 -2.67
C GLN A 46 -17.74 2.05 -1.78
N GLU A 47 -17.85 1.84 -0.46
CA GLU A 47 -18.56 2.78 0.42
C GLU A 47 -17.77 4.06 0.74
N GLY A 48 -16.42 4.01 0.75
CA GLY A 48 -15.55 5.18 1.02
C GLY A 48 -14.81 5.74 -0.20
N GLY A 49 -15.25 5.39 -1.41
CA GLY A 49 -14.64 5.88 -2.65
C GLY A 49 -13.29 5.25 -2.99
N GLY A 50 -12.95 4.13 -2.36
CA GLY A 50 -11.70 3.39 -2.55
C GLY A 50 -10.66 3.64 -1.46
N PHE A 51 -9.50 3.02 -1.62
CA PHE A 51 -8.33 3.17 -0.75
C PHE A 51 -7.31 4.12 -1.38
N TRP A 52 -6.42 4.70 -0.58
CA TRP A 52 -5.41 5.63 -1.08
C TRP A 52 -4.18 4.90 -1.63
N ALA A 53 -3.99 4.89 -2.95
CA ALA A 53 -2.73 4.50 -3.57
C ALA A 53 -1.71 5.63 -3.44
N VAL A 54 -0.49 5.31 -3.02
CA VAL A 54 0.57 6.30 -2.71
C VAL A 54 1.90 5.99 -3.40
N GLY A 55 2.09 4.80 -3.94
CA GLY A 55 3.30 4.48 -4.71
C GLY A 55 3.10 3.35 -5.70
N LEU A 56 3.84 3.39 -6.82
CA LEU A 56 3.76 2.42 -7.90
C LEU A 56 5.14 1.95 -8.34
N CYS A 57 5.33 0.64 -8.47
CA CYS A 57 6.55 0.10 -9.07
C CYS A 57 6.23 -1.18 -9.85
N GLY A 58 6.46 -1.16 -11.16
CA GLY A 58 6.06 -2.26 -12.04
C GLY A 58 4.57 -2.54 -11.91
N LYS A 59 4.21 -3.78 -11.53
CA LYS A 59 2.82 -4.22 -11.31
C LYS A 59 2.37 -4.16 -9.85
N GLN A 60 3.15 -3.54 -8.96
CA GLN A 60 2.84 -3.43 -7.55
C GLN A 60 2.37 -2.02 -7.21
N VAL A 61 1.36 -1.92 -6.35
CA VAL A 61 0.87 -0.68 -5.76
C VAL A 61 1.06 -0.71 -4.25
N ILE A 62 1.56 0.38 -3.69
CA ILE A 62 1.54 0.66 -2.25
C ILE A 62 0.29 1.50 -1.98
N TRP A 63 -0.55 1.04 -1.05
CA TRP A 63 -1.81 1.69 -0.72
C TRP A 63 -2.07 1.70 0.79
N TYR A 64 -2.79 2.71 1.25
CA TYR A 64 -3.21 2.85 2.64
C TYR A 64 -4.63 2.30 2.81
N ASN A 65 -4.76 1.35 3.74
CA ASN A 65 -6.03 0.82 4.18
C ASN A 65 -6.53 1.63 5.37
N ASP A 66 -7.49 2.51 5.14
CA ASP A 66 -8.11 3.38 6.14
C ASP A 66 -9.17 2.69 7.02
N ILE A 67 -9.47 1.40 6.78
CA ILE A 67 -10.26 0.56 7.71
C ILE A 67 -9.34 -0.05 8.77
N GLU A 68 -8.20 -0.56 8.33
CA GLU A 68 -7.23 -1.28 9.18
C GLU A 68 -6.07 -0.39 9.65
N GLU A 69 -6.06 0.86 9.23
CA GLU A 69 -5.05 1.88 9.53
C GLU A 69 -3.59 1.49 9.21
N GLY A 70 -3.33 0.91 8.04
CA GLY A 70 -1.97 0.54 7.63
C GLY A 70 -1.70 0.51 6.13
N PHE A 71 -0.41 0.56 5.80
CA PHE A 71 0.06 0.52 4.42
C PHE A 71 0.29 -0.93 3.96
N ASN A 72 -0.08 -1.20 2.71
CA ASN A 72 -0.05 -2.53 2.11
C ASN A 72 0.55 -2.47 0.70
N ILE A 73 0.98 -3.64 0.21
CA ILE A 73 1.40 -3.82 -1.19
C ILE A 73 0.49 -4.84 -1.85
N SER A 74 0.09 -4.58 -3.07
CA SER A 74 -0.70 -5.54 -3.85
C SER A 74 -0.33 -5.46 -5.32
N ASP A 75 -0.63 -6.54 -6.04
CA ASP A 75 -0.63 -6.47 -7.50
C ASP A 75 -1.76 -5.56 -8.00
N TYR A 76 -1.56 -4.98 -9.17
CA TYR A 76 -2.62 -4.39 -9.96
C TYR A 76 -2.45 -4.78 -11.43
N ASP A 77 -3.55 -5.17 -12.07
CA ASP A 77 -3.58 -5.49 -13.51
C ASP A 77 -4.12 -4.30 -14.34
N GLN A 78 -4.82 -3.37 -13.68
CA GLN A 78 -5.39 -2.17 -14.27
C GLN A 78 -5.17 -0.99 -13.30
N TYR A 79 -4.72 0.15 -13.83
CA TYR A 79 -4.55 1.37 -13.05
C TYR A 79 -5.87 1.75 -12.35
N GLY A 80 -5.79 2.08 -11.06
CA GLY A 80 -6.97 2.40 -10.26
C GLY A 80 -7.67 1.19 -9.62
N LEU A 81 -7.20 -0.04 -9.85
CA LEU A 81 -7.78 -1.27 -9.27
C LEU A 81 -6.75 -2.07 -8.47
N ILE A 82 -6.98 -2.19 -7.17
CA ILE A 82 -6.19 -3.03 -6.25
C ILE A 82 -6.71 -4.47 -6.32
N LYS A 83 -5.82 -5.43 -6.57
CA LYS A 83 -6.20 -6.84 -6.74
C LYS A 83 -6.47 -7.54 -5.41
N ASP A 84 -5.53 -7.43 -4.46
CA ASP A 84 -5.58 -8.15 -3.19
C ASP A 84 -5.87 -7.20 -2.03
N TYR A 85 -6.73 -7.61 -1.11
CA TYR A 85 -6.99 -6.89 0.13
C TYR A 85 -6.14 -7.48 1.27
N TRP A 86 -5.56 -6.60 2.09
CA TRP A 86 -4.70 -6.98 3.21
C TRP A 86 -5.05 -6.18 4.47
N CYS A 87 -4.92 -6.84 5.63
CA CYS A 87 -5.18 -6.28 6.95
C CYS A 87 -3.88 -6.05 7.74
N ASN A 88 -2.88 -5.40 7.13
CA ASN A 88 -1.67 -5.03 7.88
C ASN A 88 -1.81 -3.63 8.46
N GLN A 89 -1.27 -3.45 9.67
CA GLN A 89 -1.16 -2.17 10.41
C GLN A 89 0.24 -1.56 10.27
N ASP A 90 0.87 -1.79 9.11
CA ASP A 90 2.27 -1.40 8.90
C ASP A 90 2.39 0.09 8.57
N ALA A 91 3.45 0.71 9.10
CA ALA A 91 3.89 2.03 8.66
C ALA A 91 4.57 1.92 7.28
N LEU A 92 4.51 2.99 6.47
CA LEU A 92 4.87 2.99 5.05
C LEU A 92 6.31 2.49 4.74
N GLN A 93 7.27 2.71 5.64
CA GLN A 93 8.65 2.25 5.45
C GLN A 93 8.76 0.73 5.28
N TYR A 94 7.87 -0.05 5.88
CA TYR A 94 7.91 -1.52 5.79
C TYR A 94 7.49 -2.00 4.38
N PRO A 95 6.35 -1.57 3.81
CA PRO A 95 6.03 -1.80 2.40
C PRO A 95 7.12 -1.34 1.42
N VAL A 96 7.69 -0.15 1.62
CA VAL A 96 8.77 0.35 0.75
C VAL A 96 9.99 -0.57 0.80
N GLN A 97 10.42 -0.96 2.00
CA GLN A 97 11.54 -1.88 2.19
C GLN A 97 11.27 -3.26 1.61
N GLN A 98 10.04 -3.77 1.76
CA GLN A 98 9.63 -5.05 1.19
C GLN A 98 9.70 -5.02 -0.34
N LEU A 99 9.18 -3.96 -0.97
CA LEU A 99 9.20 -3.80 -2.42
C LEU A 99 10.62 -3.68 -2.96
N LEU A 100 11.49 -2.91 -2.29
CA LEU A 100 12.90 -2.84 -2.64
C LEU A 100 13.59 -4.22 -2.55
N SER A 101 13.24 -5.00 -1.53
CA SER A 101 13.77 -6.36 -1.34
C SER A 101 13.31 -7.29 -2.47
N ILE A 102 12.04 -7.22 -2.88
CA ILE A 102 11.49 -7.97 -4.02
C ILE A 102 12.29 -7.68 -5.30
N ILE A 103 12.58 -6.40 -5.57
CA ILE A 103 13.35 -5.97 -6.75
C ILE A 103 14.77 -6.52 -6.70
N LYS A 104 15.44 -6.42 -5.54
CA LYS A 104 16.81 -6.91 -5.35
C LYS A 104 16.94 -8.43 -5.47
N MET A 105 15.90 -9.17 -5.07
CA MET A 105 15.88 -10.64 -5.09
C MET A 105 15.27 -11.23 -6.37
N GLY A 106 14.79 -10.39 -7.30
CA GLY A 106 14.20 -10.87 -8.56
C GLY A 106 12.83 -11.53 -8.41
N GLY A 107 12.06 -11.18 -7.37
CA GLY A 107 10.70 -11.71 -7.15
C GLY A 107 10.61 -13.05 -6.42
N GLU A 108 11.72 -13.76 -6.20
CA GLU A 108 11.75 -15.00 -5.43
C GLU A 108 11.98 -14.69 -3.95
N GLY A 109 10.94 -14.72 -3.10
CA GLY A 109 11.23 -14.60 -1.66
C GLY A 109 10.10 -14.46 -0.64
N PHE A 110 8.90 -14.01 -0.99
CA PHE A 110 7.88 -13.74 0.04
C PHE A 110 6.56 -14.45 -0.25
N ARG A 111 6.31 -15.56 0.46
CA ARG A 111 4.97 -16.15 0.58
C ARG A 111 4.14 -15.23 1.49
N ARG A 112 3.15 -14.55 0.93
CA ARG A 112 2.14 -13.79 1.69
C ARG A 112 1.06 -14.78 2.15
N ALA A 113 0.64 -14.70 3.42
CA ALA A 113 -0.52 -15.46 3.89
C ALA A 113 -1.77 -14.76 3.34
N GLY A 114 -2.55 -15.46 2.50
CA GLY A 114 -3.76 -14.93 1.84
C GLY A 114 -4.83 -14.43 2.82
N PRO A 115 -5.90 -13.76 2.31
CA PRO A 115 -7.02 -13.32 3.14
C PRO A 115 -7.64 -14.50 3.91
N PRO A 116 -8.29 -14.24 5.07
CA PRO A 116 -8.99 -15.28 5.82
C PRO A 116 -9.96 -16.05 4.90
N GLN A 117 -9.83 -17.38 4.87
CA GLN A 117 -10.81 -18.23 4.20
C GLN A 117 -11.99 -18.46 5.14
N GLU A 118 -13.22 -18.34 4.63
CA GLU A 118 -14.40 -18.77 5.38
C GLU A 118 -14.25 -20.24 5.77
N ILE A 119 -14.53 -20.53 7.04
CA ILE A 119 -14.55 -21.89 7.56
C ILE A 119 -15.87 -22.50 7.07
N ALA A 120 -15.77 -23.49 6.16
CA ALA A 120 -16.92 -24.26 5.67
C ALA A 120 -17.52 -25.17 6.76
#